data_AF-A0A1W1CU17-F1
#
_entry.id   AF-A0A1W1CU17-F1
#
_cell.length_a   1.000
_cell.length_b   1.000
_cell.length_c   1.000
_cell.angle_alpha   90.00
_cell.angle_beta   90.00
_cell.angle_gamma   90.00
#
_symmetry.space_group_name_H-M   'P 1'
#
loop_
_entity.id
_entity.type
_entity.pdbx_description
1 polymer ?
#
loop_
_entity_poly.entity_id
_entity_poly.type
_entity_poly.pdbx_seq_one_letter_code
_entity_poly.pdbx_strand_id
1 'polypeptide(L)'
;MESKKAKPIMQLSVDFMGLDFVQKQKALAVDNPDLWQELYDISTIGHEFGHILWIDSDTEVLMNTTGQFKNIEEFKATTGGLMAFFENEKESLKNHIIDDLVSRSISLMAWREVGEVLPYYCEGLIHLDILFASGVIRYNQKIDIDYSRYNTMKKMYQQAYKNLAQHYIDKEDANSYLEQYVKKADGVYLPKDSEILSFVETYYEQYKEIGQKVYIS
;
A
#
# COMPACT_ATOMS: atom_id res chain seq x y z
N MET A 1 -13.26 13.26 8.86
CA MET A 1 -13.03 13.12 10.31
C MET A 1 -13.99 12.12 10.97
N GLU A 2 -15.31 12.17 10.73
CA GLU A 2 -16.28 11.25 11.38
C GLU A 2 -16.36 9.84 10.78
N SER A 3 -16.15 9.69 9.46
CA SER A 3 -16.34 8.40 8.76
C SER A 3 -15.37 7.29 9.21
N LYS A 4 -14.11 7.59 9.56
CA LYS A 4 -13.16 6.61 10.11
C LYS A 4 -13.47 6.25 11.58
N LYS A 5 -14.02 7.18 12.38
CA LYS A 5 -14.38 6.94 13.78
C LYS A 5 -15.56 5.97 13.90
N ALA A 6 -16.53 6.09 13.01
CA ALA A 6 -17.75 5.26 12.98
C ALA A 6 -17.54 3.85 12.39
N LYS A 7 -16.44 3.60 11.67
CA LYS A 7 -16.21 2.28 11.06
C LYS A 7 -15.99 1.20 12.14
N PRO A 8 -16.70 0.06 12.05
CA PRO A 8 -16.49 -1.06 12.95
C PRO A 8 -15.10 -1.67 12.72
N ILE A 9 -14.56 -2.30 13.76
CA ILE A 9 -13.35 -3.12 13.64
C ILE A 9 -13.76 -4.41 12.94
N MET A 10 -13.10 -4.74 11.84
CA MET A 10 -13.39 -5.96 11.07
C MET A 10 -12.62 -7.14 11.66
N GLN A 11 -13.24 -8.33 11.70
CA GLN A 11 -12.61 -9.55 12.19
C GLN A 11 -11.33 -9.86 11.41
N LEU A 12 -11.38 -9.75 10.07
CA LEU A 12 -10.24 -10.01 9.20
C LEU A 12 -9.02 -9.13 9.54
N SER A 13 -9.24 -7.86 9.87
CA SER A 13 -8.15 -6.96 10.27
C SER A 13 -7.50 -7.39 11.59
N VAL A 14 -8.31 -7.90 12.54
CA VAL A 14 -7.82 -8.43 13.81
C VAL A 14 -7.04 -9.73 13.60
N ASP A 15 -7.52 -10.61 12.73
CA ASP A 15 -6.88 -11.90 12.46
C ASP A 15 -5.48 -11.70 11.83
N PHE A 16 -5.37 -10.78 10.88
CA PHE A 16 -4.10 -10.54 10.17
C PHE A 16 -3.14 -9.57 10.86
N MET A 17 -3.64 -8.52 11.54
CA MET A 17 -2.79 -7.47 12.11
C MET A 17 -2.84 -7.43 13.65
N GLY A 18 -3.85 -8.05 14.25
CA GLY A 18 -4.03 -8.07 15.70
C GLY A 18 -4.91 -6.96 16.25
N LEU A 19 -5.58 -7.28 17.36
CA LEU A 19 -6.47 -6.34 18.03
C LEU A 19 -5.74 -5.08 18.49
N ASP A 20 -4.60 -5.22 19.17
CA ASP A 20 -3.82 -4.08 19.70
C ASP A 20 -3.41 -3.10 18.59
N PHE A 21 -2.97 -3.63 17.44
CA PHE A 21 -2.60 -2.82 16.29
C PHE A 21 -3.81 -2.05 15.73
N VAL A 22 -4.93 -2.74 15.50
CA VAL A 22 -6.13 -2.13 14.93
C VAL A 22 -6.75 -1.10 15.89
N GLN A 23 -6.74 -1.38 17.19
CA GLN A 23 -7.20 -0.45 18.22
C GLN A 23 -6.30 0.78 18.32
N LYS A 24 -4.96 0.61 18.30
CA LYS A 24 -3.99 1.71 18.29
C LYS A 24 -4.22 2.64 17.10
N GLN A 25 -4.40 2.09 15.89
CA GLN A 25 -4.67 2.89 14.69
C GLN A 25 -6.00 3.65 14.78
N LYS A 26 -7.04 3.04 15.36
CA LYS A 26 -8.34 3.70 15.57
C LYS A 26 -8.26 4.80 16.64
N ALA A 27 -7.56 4.54 17.74
CA ALA A 27 -7.35 5.48 18.84
C ALA A 27 -6.55 6.70 18.39
N LEU A 28 -5.57 6.53 17.50
CA LEU A 28 -4.77 7.63 16.95
C LEU A 28 -5.63 8.75 16.35
N ALA A 29 -6.67 8.40 15.61
CA ALA A 29 -7.58 9.36 14.98
C ALA A 29 -8.52 10.08 15.98
N VAL A 30 -8.61 9.61 17.22
CA VAL A 30 -9.45 10.16 18.28
C VAL A 30 -8.63 10.95 19.28
N ASP A 31 -7.52 10.36 19.73
CA ASP A 31 -6.75 10.83 20.87
C ASP A 31 -5.66 11.85 20.47
N ASN A 32 -5.17 11.77 19.23
CA ASN A 32 -4.09 12.64 18.74
C ASN A 32 -4.46 13.25 17.36
N PRO A 33 -5.39 14.21 17.31
CA PRO A 33 -5.88 14.78 16.06
C PRO A 33 -4.80 15.47 15.22
N ASP A 34 -3.83 16.14 15.86
CA ASP A 34 -2.73 16.81 15.14
C ASP A 34 -1.82 15.81 14.44
N LEU A 35 -1.41 14.76 15.15
CA LEU A 35 -0.62 13.66 14.62
C LEU A 35 -1.36 12.92 13.50
N TRP A 36 -2.66 12.70 13.66
CA TRP A 36 -3.50 12.12 12.63
C TRP A 36 -3.59 13.02 11.39
N GLN A 37 -3.71 14.33 11.56
CA GLN A 37 -3.73 15.29 10.45
C GLN A 37 -2.40 15.28 9.69
N GLU A 38 -1.26 15.24 10.38
CA GLU A 38 0.05 15.12 9.72
C GLU A 38 0.16 13.85 8.87
N LEU A 39 -0.33 12.71 9.39
CA LEU A 39 -0.35 11.46 8.63
C LEU A 39 -1.31 11.53 7.43
N TYR A 40 -2.46 12.18 7.60
CA TYR A 40 -3.42 12.42 6.51
C TYR A 40 -2.83 13.30 5.42
N ASP A 41 -2.09 14.34 5.79
CA ASP A 41 -1.41 15.23 4.85
C ASP A 41 -0.36 14.45 4.04
N ILE A 42 0.35 13.50 4.65
CA ILE A 42 1.32 12.65 3.95
C ILE A 42 0.62 11.64 3.04
N SER A 43 -0.32 10.84 3.58
CA SER A 43 -0.87 9.68 2.88
C SER A 43 -2.02 10.00 1.93
N THR A 44 -2.76 11.09 2.17
CA THR A 44 -3.91 11.49 1.35
C THR A 44 -3.57 12.71 0.52
N ILE A 45 -3.19 13.83 1.13
CA ILE A 45 -2.87 15.04 0.35
C ILE A 45 -1.62 14.81 -0.51
N GLY A 46 -0.58 14.19 0.07
CA GLY A 46 0.62 13.80 -0.68
C GLY A 46 0.33 12.82 -1.83
N HIS A 47 -0.67 11.94 -1.68
CA HIS A 47 -1.13 11.04 -2.75
C HIS A 47 -1.72 11.83 -3.92
N GLU A 48 -2.63 12.77 -3.66
CA GLU A 48 -3.21 13.63 -4.70
C GLU A 48 -2.13 14.45 -5.43
N PHE A 49 -1.13 14.98 -4.72
CA PHE A 49 0.01 15.65 -5.35
C PHE A 49 0.86 14.68 -6.18
N GLY A 50 1.03 13.44 -5.71
CA GLY A 50 1.79 12.41 -6.40
C GLY A 50 1.24 12.09 -7.79
N HIS A 51 -0.09 12.16 -8.00
CA HIS A 51 -0.68 11.98 -9.34
C HIS A 51 -0.20 13.00 -10.37
N ILE A 52 0.13 14.21 -9.94
CA ILE A 52 0.56 15.32 -10.82
C ILE A 52 2.02 15.11 -11.28
N LEU A 53 2.82 14.39 -10.50
CA LEU A 53 4.24 14.20 -10.78
C LEU A 53 4.47 13.30 -11.99
N TRP A 54 5.49 13.66 -12.78
CA TRP A 54 5.98 12.90 -13.93
C TRP A 54 4.99 12.72 -15.09
N ILE A 55 3.89 13.48 -15.11
CA ILE A 55 2.91 13.46 -16.20
C ILE A 55 3.11 14.63 -17.15
N ASP A 56 3.11 14.32 -18.45
CA ASP A 56 2.92 15.27 -19.54
C ASP A 56 1.75 14.85 -20.46
N SER A 57 1.51 15.61 -21.52
CA SER A 57 0.31 15.48 -22.37
C SER A 57 0.14 14.13 -23.06
N ASP A 58 1.23 13.40 -23.29
CA ASP A 58 1.27 12.14 -24.03
C ASP A 58 1.70 10.95 -23.16
N THR A 59 2.03 11.18 -21.87
CA THR A 59 2.45 10.14 -20.92
C THR A 59 1.47 8.97 -20.85
N GLU A 60 0.19 9.21 -20.56
CA GLU A 60 -0.81 8.14 -20.46
C GLU A 60 -0.95 7.39 -21.79
N VAL A 61 -0.95 8.08 -22.93
CA VAL A 61 -1.11 7.44 -24.23
C VAL A 61 0.06 6.50 -24.54
N LEU A 62 1.29 6.94 -24.29
CA LEU A 62 2.49 6.17 -24.61
C LEU A 62 2.70 5.00 -23.64
N MET A 63 2.43 5.22 -22.35
CA MET A 63 2.64 4.21 -21.31
C MET A 63 1.48 3.21 -21.17
N ASN A 64 0.35 3.42 -21.85
CA ASN A 64 -0.84 2.57 -21.71
C ASN A 64 -1.07 1.61 -22.89
N THR A 65 -0.01 1.25 -23.63
CA THR A 65 -0.12 0.36 -24.81
C THR A 65 -0.75 -0.99 -24.43
N THR A 66 -0.46 -1.51 -23.24
CA THR A 66 -1.01 -2.77 -22.68
C THR A 66 -2.19 -2.57 -21.73
N GLY A 67 -2.68 -1.34 -21.56
CA GLY A 67 -3.79 -1.03 -20.65
C GLY A 67 -3.43 -1.06 -19.16
N GLN A 68 -2.14 -0.94 -18.80
CA GLN A 68 -1.65 -1.08 -17.42
C GLN A 68 -1.31 0.24 -16.72
N PHE A 69 -1.47 1.39 -17.38
CA PHE A 69 -1.04 2.68 -16.84
C PHE A 69 -1.64 2.99 -15.47
N LYS A 70 -2.96 2.85 -15.33
CA LYS A 70 -3.65 3.09 -14.06
C LYS A 70 -3.16 2.18 -12.93
N ASN A 71 -2.70 0.96 -13.23
CA ASN A 71 -2.28 -0.01 -12.22
C ASN A 71 -0.96 0.35 -11.53
N ILE A 72 -0.17 1.25 -12.09
CA ILE A 72 1.05 1.79 -11.45
C ILE A 72 0.85 3.22 -10.91
N GLU A 73 -0.20 3.92 -11.35
CA GLU A 73 -0.49 5.30 -10.96
C GLU A 73 -0.78 5.45 -9.46
N GLU A 74 -1.56 4.54 -8.86
CA GLU A 74 -1.87 4.59 -7.42
C GLU A 74 -0.62 4.40 -6.56
N PHE A 75 0.30 3.52 -7.00
CA PHE A 75 1.59 3.36 -6.36
C PHE A 75 2.46 4.62 -6.51
N LYS A 76 2.52 5.22 -7.71
CA LYS A 76 3.21 6.51 -7.94
C LYS A 76 2.68 7.60 -7.01
N ALA A 77 1.36 7.71 -6.89
CA ALA A 77 0.69 8.70 -6.08
C ALA A 77 1.06 8.56 -4.60
N THR A 78 0.83 7.38 -4.02
CA THR A 78 1.15 7.12 -2.61
C THR A 78 2.64 7.29 -2.32
N THR A 79 3.51 6.77 -3.19
CA THR A 79 4.96 6.90 -2.99
C THR A 79 5.49 8.32 -3.21
N GLY A 80 4.85 9.14 -4.04
CA GLY A 80 5.14 10.57 -4.17
C GLY A 80 4.97 11.30 -2.83
N GLY A 81 3.86 11.05 -2.12
CA GLY A 81 3.65 11.55 -0.76
C GLY A 81 4.72 11.06 0.24
N LEU A 82 5.11 9.79 0.14
CA LEU A 82 6.20 9.24 0.97
C LEU A 82 7.55 9.90 0.70
N MET A 83 7.89 10.21 -0.56
CA MET A 83 9.15 10.88 -0.88
C MET A 83 9.23 12.27 -0.24
N ALA A 84 8.13 13.02 -0.26
CA ALA A 84 8.05 14.31 0.42
C ALA A 84 8.28 14.19 1.94
N PHE A 85 7.70 13.15 2.56
CA PHE A 85 7.96 12.83 3.97
C PHE A 85 9.42 12.44 4.22
N PHE A 86 10.02 11.59 3.39
CA PHE A 86 11.39 11.12 3.56
C PHE A 86 12.45 12.23 3.44
N GLU A 87 12.15 13.30 2.72
CA GLU A 87 13.00 14.50 2.60
C GLU A 87 12.90 15.40 3.85
N ASN A 88 11.73 15.42 4.52
CA ASN A 88 11.45 16.27 5.68
C ASN A 88 11.02 15.44 6.89
N GLU A 89 11.76 14.35 7.13
CA GLU A 89 11.34 13.28 8.02
C GLU A 89 11.29 13.72 9.49
N LYS A 90 10.17 13.42 10.16
CA LYS A 90 10.00 13.59 11.61
C LYS A 90 10.11 12.24 12.29
N GLU A 91 11.02 12.12 13.27
CA GLU A 91 11.23 10.87 14.03
C GLU A 91 9.95 10.32 14.65
N SER A 92 9.09 11.19 15.17
CA SER A 92 7.82 10.81 15.79
C SER A 92 6.84 10.14 14.83
N LEU A 93 6.99 10.33 13.51
CA LEU A 93 6.06 9.82 12.49
C LEU A 93 6.48 8.47 11.91
N LYS A 94 7.72 8.03 12.07
CA LYS A 94 8.26 6.86 11.34
C LYS A 94 7.44 5.59 11.55
N ASN A 95 7.15 5.29 12.82
CA ASN A 95 6.40 4.08 13.16
C ASN A 95 4.96 4.19 12.65
N HIS A 96 4.36 5.38 12.68
CA HIS A 96 3.01 5.60 12.17
C HIS A 96 2.92 5.48 10.65
N ILE A 97 3.97 5.88 9.92
CA ILE A 97 4.05 5.67 8.47
C ILE A 97 4.18 4.19 8.13
N ILE A 98 4.97 3.43 8.90
CA ILE A 98 4.99 1.96 8.76
C ILE A 98 3.57 1.39 9.02
N ASP A 99 2.93 1.78 10.12
CA ASP A 99 1.60 1.29 10.48
C ASP A 99 0.56 1.60 9.39
N ASP A 100 0.58 2.81 8.82
CA ASP A 100 -0.32 3.22 7.73
C ASP A 100 -0.06 2.41 6.45
N LEU A 101 1.20 2.25 6.04
CA LEU A 101 1.57 1.47 4.86
C LEU A 101 1.20 0.00 5.00
N VAL A 102 1.47 -0.62 6.15
CA VAL A 102 1.11 -2.01 6.42
C VAL A 102 -0.40 -2.17 6.39
N SER A 103 -1.14 -1.32 7.11
CA SER A 103 -2.60 -1.39 7.14
C SER A 103 -3.22 -1.17 5.76
N ARG A 104 -2.72 -0.20 4.99
CA ARG A 104 -3.17 0.09 3.63
C ARG A 104 -2.93 -1.13 2.75
N SER A 105 -1.68 -1.57 2.61
CA SER A 105 -1.27 -2.63 1.68
C SER A 105 -2.03 -3.94 1.90
N ILE A 106 -2.26 -4.33 3.16
CA ILE A 106 -3.02 -5.52 3.51
C ILE A 106 -4.50 -5.35 3.17
N SER A 107 -5.10 -4.21 3.55
CA SER A 107 -6.53 -3.97 3.30
C SER A 107 -6.90 -3.98 1.81
N LEU A 108 -5.98 -3.52 0.95
CA LEU A 108 -6.13 -3.48 -0.50
C LEU A 108 -6.25 -4.88 -1.13
N MET A 109 -5.82 -5.94 -0.45
CA MET A 109 -5.93 -7.31 -0.95
C MET A 109 -7.38 -7.78 -1.08
N ALA A 110 -8.32 -7.13 -0.38
CA ALA A 110 -9.75 -7.38 -0.53
C ALA A 110 -10.30 -7.01 -1.91
N TRP A 111 -9.57 -6.20 -2.69
CA TRP A 111 -10.01 -5.63 -3.97
C TRP A 111 -9.56 -6.43 -5.19
N ARG A 112 -8.95 -7.61 -4.99
CA ARG A 112 -8.44 -8.52 -6.04
C ARG A 112 -9.39 -8.71 -7.23
N GLU A 113 -10.69 -8.88 -6.98
CA GLU A 113 -11.71 -9.16 -8.00
C GLU A 113 -12.65 -7.97 -8.28
N VAL A 114 -12.35 -6.78 -7.76
CA VAL A 114 -13.18 -5.58 -7.95
C VAL A 114 -12.54 -4.67 -9.00
N GLY A 115 -13.00 -4.81 -10.25
CA GLY A 115 -12.37 -4.17 -11.42
C GLY A 115 -12.23 -2.64 -11.33
N GLU A 116 -13.17 -1.93 -10.71
CA GLU A 116 -13.14 -0.47 -10.56
C GLU A 116 -12.00 0.03 -9.67
N VAL A 117 -11.54 -0.80 -8.73
CA VAL A 117 -10.48 -0.49 -7.76
C VAL A 117 -9.26 -1.41 -7.93
N LEU A 118 -9.15 -2.07 -9.09
CA LEU A 118 -7.99 -2.89 -9.45
C LEU A 118 -6.65 -2.13 -9.37
N PRO A 119 -6.57 -0.83 -9.73
CA PRO A 119 -5.34 -0.05 -9.56
C PRO A 119 -4.79 -0.07 -8.12
N TYR A 120 -5.67 0.07 -7.15
CA TYR A 120 -5.30 0.02 -5.73
C TYR A 120 -4.91 -1.39 -5.28
N TYR A 121 -5.53 -2.44 -5.83
CA TYR A 121 -5.05 -3.80 -5.58
C TYR A 121 -3.60 -3.98 -6.06
N CYS A 122 -3.28 -3.50 -7.26
CA CYS A 122 -1.92 -3.53 -7.81
C CYS A 122 -0.94 -2.69 -6.98
N GLU A 123 -1.33 -1.50 -6.53
CA GLU A 123 -0.57 -0.70 -5.55
C GLU A 123 -0.24 -1.51 -4.30
N GLY A 124 -1.24 -2.18 -3.71
CA GLY A 124 -1.07 -3.01 -2.53
C GLY A 124 -0.05 -4.13 -2.76
N LEU A 125 -0.05 -4.77 -3.92
CA LEU A 125 0.94 -5.81 -4.26
C LEU A 125 2.36 -5.26 -4.33
N ILE A 126 2.56 -4.08 -4.94
CA ILE A 126 3.89 -3.45 -5.03
C ILE A 126 4.37 -3.02 -3.63
N HIS A 127 3.47 -2.50 -2.79
CA HIS A 127 3.83 -2.18 -1.41
C HIS A 127 4.17 -3.41 -0.58
N LEU A 128 3.42 -4.50 -0.72
CA LEU A 128 3.74 -5.76 -0.03
C LEU A 128 5.12 -6.27 -0.43
N ASP A 129 5.49 -6.18 -1.72
CA ASP A 129 6.84 -6.52 -2.19
C ASP A 129 7.93 -5.79 -1.40
N ILE A 130 7.82 -4.46 -1.30
CA ILE A 130 8.79 -3.64 -0.57
C ILE A 130 8.76 -3.92 0.95
N LEU A 131 7.57 -4.09 1.54
CA LEU A 131 7.42 -4.31 2.98
C LEU A 131 7.99 -5.66 3.42
N PHE A 132 7.73 -6.74 2.67
CA PHE A 132 8.30 -8.06 2.93
C PHE A 132 9.81 -8.07 2.65
N ALA A 133 10.25 -7.56 1.50
CA ALA A 133 11.65 -7.60 1.12
C ALA A 133 12.55 -6.72 2.01
N SER A 134 12.02 -5.64 2.58
CA SER A 134 12.73 -4.83 3.57
C SER A 134 12.84 -5.50 4.96
N GLY A 135 12.04 -6.54 5.19
CA GLY A 135 11.91 -7.23 6.47
C GLY A 135 11.13 -6.45 7.53
N VAL A 136 10.46 -5.35 7.15
CA VAL A 136 9.57 -4.60 8.06
C VAL A 136 8.39 -5.45 8.48
N ILE A 137 7.85 -6.27 7.57
CA ILE A 137 6.81 -7.23 7.91
C ILE A 137 7.28 -8.66 7.72
N ARG A 138 6.78 -9.54 8.59
CA ARG A 138 6.80 -10.99 8.42
C ARG A 138 5.41 -11.53 8.71
N TYR A 139 5.04 -12.61 8.05
CA TYR A 139 3.76 -13.26 8.29
C TYR A 139 3.95 -14.66 8.87
N ASN A 140 3.43 -14.85 10.08
CA ASN A 140 3.27 -16.18 10.68
C ASN A 140 1.91 -16.24 11.38
N GLN A 141 0.87 -16.59 10.63
CA GLN A 141 -0.56 -16.51 11.00
C GLN A 141 -1.07 -15.08 11.24
N LYS A 142 -0.19 -14.19 11.69
CA LYS A 142 -0.41 -12.77 11.93
C LYS A 142 0.84 -12.00 11.50
N ILE A 143 0.66 -10.73 11.14
CA ILE A 143 1.74 -9.82 10.79
C ILE A 143 2.51 -9.40 12.03
N ASP A 144 3.83 -9.57 11.96
CA ASP A 144 4.81 -9.01 12.88
C ASP A 144 5.51 -7.83 12.21
N ILE A 145 5.65 -6.71 12.93
CA ILE A 145 6.22 -5.47 12.41
C ILE A 145 7.54 -5.16 13.12
N ASP A 146 8.64 -5.19 12.38
CA ASP A 146 9.98 -4.82 12.83
C ASP A 146 10.30 -3.36 12.46
N TYR A 147 9.93 -2.43 13.34
CA TYR A 147 10.18 -0.99 13.13
C TYR A 147 11.67 -0.63 12.99
N SER A 148 12.59 -1.48 13.47
CA SER A 148 14.02 -1.24 13.29
C SER A 148 14.46 -1.28 11.82
N ARG A 149 13.64 -1.88 10.95
CA ARG A 149 13.86 -2.00 9.50
C ARG A 149 13.42 -0.77 8.71
N TYR A 150 12.92 0.28 9.37
CA TYR A 150 12.50 1.53 8.72
C TYR A 150 13.50 2.04 7.68
N ASN A 151 14.79 2.13 8.03
CA ASN A 151 15.80 2.67 7.11
C ASN A 151 16.03 1.78 5.88
N THR A 152 15.87 0.46 6.02
CA THR A 152 15.93 -0.47 4.89
C THR A 152 14.71 -0.25 3.99
N MET A 153 13.51 -0.20 4.57
CA MET A 153 12.26 0.06 3.86
C MET A 153 12.29 1.39 3.11
N LYS A 154 12.71 2.48 3.78
CA LYS A 154 12.88 3.81 3.17
C LYS A 154 13.77 3.73 1.92
N LYS A 155 14.95 3.10 2.02
CA LYS A 155 15.86 2.95 0.87
C LYS A 155 15.22 2.19 -0.29
N MET A 156 14.46 1.13 0.00
CA MET A 156 13.78 0.36 -1.02
C MET A 156 12.66 1.15 -1.70
N TYR A 157 11.87 1.92 -0.94
CA TYR A 157 10.89 2.85 -1.51
C TYR A 157 11.54 3.93 -2.37
N GLN A 158 12.64 4.54 -1.91
CA GLN A 158 13.37 5.53 -2.68
C GLN A 158 13.90 4.95 -4.00
N GLN A 159 14.40 3.72 -3.97
CA GLN A 159 14.88 3.03 -5.18
C GLN A 159 13.73 2.67 -6.13
N ALA A 160 12.62 2.13 -5.61
CA ALA A 160 11.44 1.83 -6.40
C ALA A 160 10.86 3.09 -7.05
N TYR A 161 10.74 4.18 -6.29
CA TYR A 161 10.26 5.46 -6.80
C TYR A 161 11.19 6.06 -7.85
N LYS A 162 12.52 5.98 -7.65
CA LYS A 162 13.49 6.44 -8.65
C LYS A 162 13.38 5.65 -9.95
N ASN A 163 13.24 4.33 -9.86
CA ASN A 163 13.04 3.48 -11.04
C ASN A 163 11.73 3.83 -11.74
N LEU A 164 10.66 4.05 -10.98
CA LEU A 164 9.36 4.48 -11.51
C LEU A 164 9.48 5.84 -12.20
N ALA A 165 10.08 6.86 -11.56
CA ALA A 165 10.25 8.16 -12.18
C ALA A 165 11.03 8.08 -13.50
N GLN A 166 12.08 7.25 -13.57
CA GLN A 166 12.80 7.00 -14.81
C GLN A 166 11.91 6.33 -15.86
N HIS A 167 11.08 5.36 -15.47
CA HIS A 167 10.08 4.71 -16.32
C HIS A 167 9.13 5.71 -16.99
N TYR A 168 8.68 6.73 -16.23
CA TYR A 168 7.84 7.81 -16.74
C TYR A 168 8.60 8.75 -17.68
N ILE A 169 9.87 9.07 -17.36
CA ILE A 169 10.73 9.89 -18.22
C ILE A 169 10.94 9.20 -19.58
N ASP A 170 11.19 7.89 -19.56
CA ASP A 170 11.42 7.09 -20.76
C ASP A 170 10.12 6.72 -21.48
N LYS A 171 8.97 6.98 -20.84
CA LYS A 171 7.61 6.67 -21.31
C LYS A 171 7.45 5.22 -21.74
N GLU A 172 8.08 4.32 -20.99
CA GLU A 172 7.96 2.88 -21.22
C GLU A 172 6.56 2.39 -20.87
N ASP A 173 6.09 1.35 -21.56
CA ASP A 173 4.80 0.75 -21.26
C ASP A 173 4.69 0.35 -19.79
N ALA A 174 3.59 0.70 -19.13
CA ALA A 174 3.44 0.50 -17.69
C ALA A 174 3.50 -0.96 -17.26
N ASN A 175 3.21 -1.91 -18.18
CA ASN A 175 3.33 -3.33 -17.86
C ASN A 175 4.77 -3.73 -17.55
N SER A 176 5.79 -3.14 -18.19
CA SER A 176 7.20 -3.52 -17.89
C SER A 176 7.64 -3.07 -16.49
N TYR A 177 7.00 -2.05 -15.91
CA TYR A 177 7.17 -1.75 -14.49
C TYR A 177 6.39 -2.73 -13.60
N LEU A 178 5.09 -2.88 -13.89
CA LEU A 178 4.19 -3.68 -13.06
C LEU A 178 4.62 -5.15 -12.98
N GLU A 179 5.03 -5.74 -14.10
CA GLU A 179 5.41 -7.14 -14.17
C GLU A 179 6.67 -7.47 -13.37
N GLN A 180 7.43 -6.49 -12.88
CA GLN A 180 8.55 -6.76 -11.96
C GLN A 180 8.05 -7.36 -10.64
N TYR A 181 6.84 -6.99 -10.22
CA TYR A 181 6.24 -7.36 -8.93
C TYR A 181 5.22 -8.48 -9.05
N VAL A 182 4.48 -8.50 -10.17
CA VAL A 182 3.31 -9.37 -10.34
C VAL A 182 3.37 -10.20 -11.61
N LYS A 183 2.60 -11.28 -11.62
CA LYS A 183 2.27 -12.09 -12.79
C LYS A 183 0.75 -12.12 -12.93
N LYS A 184 0.26 -12.10 -14.17
CA LYS A 184 -1.17 -12.27 -14.44
C LYS A 184 -1.48 -13.75 -14.70
N ALA A 185 -2.34 -14.35 -13.89
CA ALA A 185 -2.81 -15.73 -14.05
C ALA A 185 -4.34 -15.74 -13.94
N ASP A 186 -5.00 -16.36 -14.91
CA ASP A 186 -6.47 -16.48 -14.96
C ASP A 186 -7.22 -15.15 -14.77
N GLY A 187 -6.67 -14.06 -15.33
CA GLY A 187 -7.24 -12.71 -15.24
C GLY A 187 -6.92 -11.95 -13.96
N VAL A 188 -6.24 -12.57 -12.99
CA VAL A 188 -5.87 -12.00 -11.69
C VAL A 188 -4.38 -11.67 -11.64
N TYR A 189 -4.02 -10.53 -11.04
CA TYR A 189 -2.62 -10.22 -10.72
C TYR A 189 -2.21 -10.89 -9.42
N LEU A 190 -1.11 -11.62 -9.43
CA LEU A 190 -0.57 -12.33 -8.28
C LEU A 190 0.89 -11.95 -8.06
N PRO A 191 1.39 -11.90 -6.81
CA PRO A 191 2.81 -11.69 -6.55
C PRO A 191 3.70 -12.70 -7.28
N LYS A 192 4.88 -12.25 -7.71
CA LYS A 192 5.94 -13.15 -8.19
C LYS A 192 6.63 -13.89 -7.04
N ASP A 193 6.85 -13.19 -5.93
CA ASP A 193 7.43 -13.77 -4.72
C ASP A 193 6.48 -14.79 -4.08
N SER A 194 7.01 -15.95 -3.69
CA SER A 194 6.21 -17.05 -3.16
C SER A 194 5.71 -16.83 -1.73
N GLU A 195 6.47 -16.11 -0.90
CA GLU A 195 6.04 -15.76 0.46
C GLU A 195 4.85 -14.81 0.39
N ILE A 196 4.97 -13.78 -0.45
CA ILE A 196 3.90 -12.79 -0.65
C ILE A 196 2.69 -13.45 -1.31
N LEU A 197 2.89 -14.32 -2.30
CA LEU A 197 1.81 -15.08 -2.92
C LEU A 197 1.03 -15.90 -1.87
N SER A 198 1.74 -16.63 -1.00
CA SER A 198 1.12 -17.41 0.07
C SER A 198 0.31 -16.51 1.03
N PHE A 199 0.85 -15.34 1.38
CA PHE A 199 0.15 -14.36 2.20
C PHE A 199 -1.14 -13.85 1.53
N VAL A 200 -1.05 -13.40 0.28
CA VAL A 200 -2.18 -12.82 -0.46
C VAL A 200 -3.29 -13.84 -0.67
N GLU A 201 -2.96 -15.09 -1.02
CA GLU A 201 -3.95 -16.15 -1.18
C GLU A 201 -4.63 -16.48 0.16
N THR A 202 -3.86 -16.58 1.25
CA THR A 202 -4.42 -16.83 2.59
C THR A 202 -5.35 -15.69 3.03
N TYR A 203 -4.97 -14.44 2.78
CA TYR A 203 -5.82 -13.28 3.06
C TYR A 203 -7.09 -13.30 2.25
N TYR A 204 -7.00 -13.57 0.94
CA TYR A 204 -8.16 -13.53 0.06
C TYR A 204 -9.15 -14.67 0.35
N GLU A 205 -8.65 -15.86 0.70
CA GLU A 205 -9.47 -16.97 1.14
C GLU A 205 -10.29 -16.59 2.38
N GLN A 206 -9.64 -16.06 3.42
CA GLN A 206 -10.34 -15.59 4.62
C GLN A 206 -11.27 -14.41 4.35
N TYR A 207 -10.88 -13.48 3.45
CA TYR A 207 -11.74 -12.37 3.06
C TYR A 207 -13.08 -12.83 2.48
N LYS A 208 -13.09 -13.88 1.65
CA LYS A 208 -14.33 -14.47 1.12
C LYS A 208 -15.25 -15.02 2.21
N GLU A 209 -14.69 -15.50 3.32
CA GLU A 209 -15.45 -16.09 4.42
C GLU A 209 -15.94 -15.05 5.43
N ILE A 210 -15.06 -14.12 5.83
CA ILE A 210 -15.28 -13.22 6.98
C ILE A 210 -15.07 -11.74 6.65
N GLY A 211 -14.95 -11.35 5.38
CA GLY A 211 -14.65 -9.97 4.97
C GLY A 211 -15.69 -8.93 5.42
N GLN A 212 -16.92 -9.35 5.71
CA GLN A 212 -17.99 -8.49 6.24
C GLN A 212 -18.26 -8.68 7.74
N LYS A 213 -17.53 -9.58 8.41
CA LYS A 213 -17.72 -9.88 9.83
C LYS A 213 -17.08 -8.80 10.69
N VAL A 214 -17.89 -8.20 11.57
CA VAL A 214 -17.42 -7.27 12.59
C VAL A 214 -16.81 -8.05 13.76
N TYR A 215 -15.69 -7.57 14.30
CA TYR A 215 -15.09 -8.10 15.51
C TYR A 215 -15.99 -7.80 16.72
N ILE A 216 -16.27 -8.84 17.51
CA ILE A 216 -17.05 -8.73 18.75
C ILE A 216 -16.13 -9.16 19.89
N SER A 217 -15.88 -8.23 20.82
CA SER A 217 -15.07 -8.44 22.02
C SER A 217 -15.85 -9.18 23.11
#